data_AF-X5Y1U0-F1
#
_entry.id   AF-X5Y1U0-F1
#
_cell.length_a   1.000
_cell.length_b   1.000
_cell.length_c   1.000
_cell.angle_alpha   90.00
_cell.angle_beta   90.00
_cell.angle_gamma   90.00
#
_symmetry.space_group_name_H-M   'P 1'
#
loop_
_entity.id
_entity.type
_entity.pdbx_description
1 polymer ?
#
loop_
_entity_poly.entity_id
_entity_poly.type
_entity_poly.pdbx_seq_one_letter_code
_entity_poly.pdbx_strand_id
1 'polypeptide(L)'
;MLHQYVHRVFWQLSRQIGLRQRGQRNGPRVHDLRHRFAVQALTNWYRAGEDVERELPVLSTFLGHANVRDTYWYLSAAPELMTHAARLLDERWEVRS
;
A
#
# COMPACT_ATOMS: atom_id res chain seq x y z
N MET A 1 -1.43 -19.98 15.34
CA MET A 1 -0.13 -20.65 15.12
C MET A 1 0.47 -20.41 13.73
N LEU A 2 -0.31 -20.33 12.63
CA LEU A 2 0.21 -20.14 11.26
C LEU A 2 0.97 -18.80 11.03
N HIS A 3 0.48 -17.70 11.62
CA HIS A 3 1.03 -16.35 11.41
C HIS A 3 2.49 -16.21 11.87
N GLN A 4 2.84 -16.80 13.02
CA GLN A 4 4.21 -16.75 13.56
C GLN A 4 5.21 -17.50 12.68
N TYR A 5 4.77 -18.55 11.98
CA TYR A 5 5.61 -19.32 11.06
C TYR A 5 5.95 -18.49 9.81
N VAL A 6 4.97 -17.79 9.23
CA VAL A 6 5.18 -16.91 8.06
C VAL A 6 6.18 -15.80 8.37
N HIS A 7 6.05 -15.14 9.53
CA HIS A 7 7.01 -14.10 9.93
C HIS A 7 8.43 -14.65 10.10
N ARG A 8 8.57 -15.83 10.71
CA ARG A 8 9.88 -16.47 10.90
C ARG A 8 10.54 -16.84 9.57
N VAL A 9 9.78 -17.46 8.66
CA VAL A 9 10.26 -17.83 7.32
C VAL A 9 10.64 -16.58 6.53
N PHE A 10 9.77 -15.56 6.52
CA PHE A 10 10.07 -14.28 5.86
C PHE A 10 11.35 -13.65 6.42
N TRP A 11 11.53 -13.66 7.74
CA TRP A 11 12.73 -13.14 8.37
C TRP A 11 13.99 -13.90 7.92
N GLN A 12 13.94 -15.23 7.86
CA GLN A 12 15.05 -16.06 7.37
C GLN A 12 15.38 -15.76 5.90
N LEU A 13 14.36 -15.75 5.04
CA LEU A 13 14.52 -15.45 3.61
C LEU A 13 15.11 -14.05 3.41
N SER A 14 14.60 -13.03 4.12
CA SER A 14 15.11 -11.65 4.03
C SER A 14 16.61 -11.54 4.32
N ARG A 15 17.13 -12.39 5.22
CA ARG A 15 18.58 -12.46 5.49
C ARG A 15 19.34 -13.18 4.39
N GLN A 16 18.79 -14.27 3.87
CA GLN A 16 19.43 -15.08 2.83
C GLN A 16 19.62 -14.28 1.54
N ILE A 17 18.65 -13.45 1.16
CA ILE A 17 18.71 -12.63 -0.06
C ILE A 17 19.37 -11.25 0.15
N GLY A 18 19.93 -10.98 1.33
CA GLY A 18 20.67 -9.75 1.63
C GLY A 18 19.83 -8.51 1.96
N LEU A 19 18.50 -8.62 2.01
CA LEU A 19 17.61 -7.52 2.45
C LEU A 19 17.70 -7.23 3.95
N ARG A 20 18.29 -8.13 4.73
CA ARG A 20 18.52 -7.98 6.17
C ARG A 20 19.91 -8.46 6.55
N GLN A 21 20.74 -7.58 7.07
CA GLN A 21 22.13 -7.91 7.43
C GLN A 21 22.21 -8.77 8.70
N ARG A 22 23.34 -9.47 8.89
CA ARG A 22 23.62 -10.19 10.15
C ARG A 22 23.66 -9.18 11.31
N GLY A 23 22.94 -9.48 12.39
CA GLY A 23 22.86 -8.61 13.58
C GLY A 23 21.76 -7.53 13.51
N GLN A 24 21.16 -7.27 12.35
CA GLN A 24 20.05 -6.31 12.24
C GLN A 24 18.73 -6.89 12.75
N ARG A 25 18.23 -6.32 13.86
CA ARG A 25 16.89 -6.61 14.39
C ARG A 25 15.78 -5.94 13.57
N ASN A 26 16.03 -4.74 13.08
CA ASN A 26 15.10 -3.99 12.22
C ASN A 26 15.34 -4.31 10.74
N GLY A 27 14.30 -4.29 9.93
CA GLY A 27 14.35 -4.64 8.51
C GLY A 27 12.96 -4.97 7.98
N PRO A 28 12.83 -5.31 6.68
CA PRO A 28 11.54 -5.50 6.05
C PRO A 28 10.73 -6.57 6.76
N ARG A 29 9.43 -6.31 6.86
CA ARG A 29 8.39 -7.19 7.43
C ARG A 29 7.48 -7.64 6.31
N VAL A 30 6.83 -8.78 6.51
CA VAL A 30 5.83 -9.29 5.55
C VAL A 30 4.68 -8.31 5.33
N HIS A 31 4.29 -7.54 6.36
CA HIS A 31 3.29 -6.49 6.25
C HIS A 31 3.75 -5.32 5.36
N ASP A 32 5.05 -5.06 5.27
CA ASP A 32 5.57 -3.99 4.42
C ASP A 32 5.38 -4.32 2.93
N LEU A 33 5.34 -5.61 2.55
CA LEU A 33 4.96 -6.04 1.20
C LEU A 33 3.50 -5.72 0.89
N ARG A 34 2.59 -5.99 1.84
CA ARG A 34 1.16 -5.66 1.69
C ARG A 34 0.98 -4.15 1.52
N HIS A 35 1.66 -3.38 2.35
CA HIS A 35 1.64 -1.92 2.29
C HIS A 35 2.16 -1.42 0.94
N ARG A 36 3.33 -1.88 0.52
CA ARG A 36 3.92 -1.48 -0.77
C ARG A 36 3.05 -1.86 -1.96
N PHE A 37 2.46 -3.05 -1.95
CA PHE A 37 1.52 -3.46 -3.00
C PHE A 37 0.31 -2.52 -3.10
N ALA A 38 -0.33 -2.21 -1.96
CA ALA A 38 -1.48 -1.31 -1.93
C ALA A 38 -1.13 0.09 -2.46
N VAL A 39 -0.02 0.67 -1.99
CA VAL A 39 0.47 1.98 -2.43
C VAL A 39 0.78 1.98 -3.93
N GLN A 40 1.44 0.93 -4.44
CA GLN A 40 1.79 0.83 -5.86
C GLN A 40 0.56 0.69 -6.74
N ALA A 41 -0.44 -0.11 -6.33
CA ALA A 41 -1.70 -0.26 -7.06
C ALA A 41 -2.42 1.09 -7.19
N LEU A 42 -2.59 1.79 -6.06
CA LEU A 42 -3.22 3.12 -6.03
C LEU A 42 -2.44 4.14 -6.88
N THR A 43 -1.11 4.14 -6.77
CA THR A 43 -0.25 5.05 -7.56
C THR A 43 -0.37 4.79 -9.05
N ASN A 44 -0.41 3.51 -9.45
CA ASN A 44 -0.55 3.14 -10.86
C ASN A 44 -1.93 3.55 -11.41
N TRP A 45 -3.01 3.35 -10.65
CA TRP A 45 -4.35 3.79 -11.03
C TRP A 45 -4.44 5.31 -11.17
N TYR A 46 -3.88 6.07 -10.23
CA TYR A 46 -3.80 7.53 -10.36
C TYR A 46 -3.03 7.96 -11.61
N ARG A 47 -1.90 7.32 -11.90
CA ARG A 47 -1.10 7.63 -13.10
C ARG A 47 -1.80 7.25 -14.41
N ALA A 48 -2.65 6.24 -14.38
CA ALA A 48 -3.44 5.80 -15.52
C ALA A 48 -4.73 6.63 -15.71
N GLY A 49 -5.08 7.52 -14.76
CA GLY A 49 -6.32 8.29 -14.80
C GLY A 49 -7.57 7.45 -14.50
N GLU A 50 -7.40 6.31 -13.81
CA GLU A 50 -8.50 5.43 -13.42
C GLU A 50 -9.35 6.06 -12.30
N ASP A 51 -10.61 5.66 -12.21
CA ASP A 51 -11.49 6.02 -11.11
C ASP A 51 -11.14 5.21 -9.85
N VAL A 52 -10.19 5.73 -9.06
CA VAL A 52 -9.66 5.07 -7.86
C VAL A 52 -10.77 4.73 -6.85
N GLU A 53 -11.78 5.59 -6.72
CA GLU A 53 -12.92 5.35 -5.82
C GLU A 53 -13.71 4.11 -6.23
N ARG A 54 -13.87 3.90 -7.55
CA ARG A 54 -14.53 2.71 -8.10
C ARG A 54 -13.69 1.44 -7.98
N GLU A 55 -12.37 1.54 -8.08
CA GLU A 55 -11.46 0.38 -8.02
C GLU A 55 -11.07 -0.03 -6.58
N LEU A 56 -11.25 0.86 -5.59
CA LEU A 56 -10.93 0.61 -4.18
C LEU A 56 -11.57 -0.66 -3.58
N PRO A 57 -12.84 -1.01 -3.85
CA PRO A 57 -13.43 -2.27 -3.37
C PRO A 57 -12.72 -3.52 -3.91
N VAL A 58 -12.17 -3.46 -5.12
CA VAL A 58 -11.38 -4.57 -5.71
C VAL A 58 -10.09 -4.74 -4.93
N LEU A 59 -9.37 -3.66 -4.67
CA LEU A 59 -8.16 -3.68 -3.85
C LEU A 59 -8.45 -4.15 -2.43
N SER A 60 -9.54 -3.69 -1.83
CA SER A 60 -9.99 -4.12 -0.50
C SER A 60 -10.21 -5.62 -0.42
N THR A 61 -10.85 -6.20 -1.43
CA THR A 61 -11.09 -7.64 -1.53
C THR A 61 -9.79 -8.41 -1.67
N PHE A 62 -8.88 -7.95 -2.53
CA PHE A 62 -7.56 -8.56 -2.70
C PHE A 62 -6.74 -8.52 -1.40
N LEU A 63 -6.83 -7.41 -0.68
CA LEU A 63 -6.23 -7.23 0.64
C LEU A 63 -7.03 -7.91 1.75
N GLY A 64 -8.09 -8.67 1.47
CA GLY A 64 -8.90 -9.34 2.48
C GLY A 64 -9.38 -8.43 3.62
N HIS A 65 -9.60 -7.14 3.32
CA HIS A 65 -10.12 -6.18 4.29
C HIS A 65 -11.62 -6.38 4.42
N ALA A 66 -12.11 -6.47 5.66
CA ALA A 66 -13.53 -6.58 5.96
C ALA A 66 -14.29 -5.28 5.66
N ASN A 67 -13.58 -4.14 5.66
CA ASN A 67 -14.14 -2.82 5.36
C ASN A 67 -13.24 -2.07 4.38
N VAL A 68 -13.84 -1.48 3.33
CA VAL A 68 -13.12 -0.65 2.34
C VAL A 68 -12.40 0.53 2.99
N ARG A 69 -12.91 1.05 4.13
CA ARG A 69 -12.25 2.10 4.93
C ARG A 69 -10.81 1.74 5.33
N ASP A 70 -10.52 0.48 5.61
CA ASP A 70 -9.16 0.04 5.95
C ASP A 70 -8.21 0.17 4.75
N THR A 71 -8.76 0.16 3.53
CA THR A 71 -8.03 0.39 2.27
C THR A 71 -7.88 1.87 1.97
N TYR A 72 -8.87 2.70 2.28
CA TYR A 72 -8.76 4.18 2.17
C TYR A 72 -7.58 4.73 2.97
N TRP A 73 -7.19 4.08 4.07
CA TRP A 73 -6.04 4.49 4.87
C TRP A 73 -4.75 4.64 4.03
N TYR A 74 -4.55 3.81 3.00
CA TYR A 74 -3.39 3.90 2.13
C TYR A 74 -3.33 5.18 1.30
N LEU A 75 -4.48 5.79 0.96
CA LEU A 75 -4.52 7.08 0.27
C LEU A 75 -3.94 8.22 1.12
N SER A 76 -4.13 8.15 2.44
CA SER A 76 -3.62 9.15 3.39
C SER A 76 -2.21 8.86 3.92
N ALA A 77 -1.73 7.62 3.78
CA ALA A 77 -0.52 7.15 4.46
C ALA A 77 0.77 7.22 3.60
N ALA A 78 0.66 7.44 2.28
CA ALA A 78 1.81 7.60 1.41
C ALA A 78 1.96 9.07 0.98
N PRO A 79 3.06 9.75 1.32
CA PRO A 79 3.32 11.14 0.89
C PRO A 79 3.23 11.33 -0.62
N GLU A 80 3.65 10.31 -1.40
CA GLU A 80 3.56 10.32 -2.85
C GLU A 80 2.11 10.32 -3.35
N LEU A 81 1.19 9.67 -2.62
CA LEU A 81 -0.24 9.66 -2.93
C LEU A 81 -0.92 10.96 -2.48
N MET A 82 -0.47 11.61 -1.41
CA MET A 82 -0.99 12.92 -1.00
C MET A 82 -0.77 13.99 -2.07
N THR A 83 0.37 13.99 -2.76
CA THR A 83 0.61 14.92 -3.88
C THR A 83 -0.35 14.68 -5.04
N HIS A 84 -0.66 13.43 -5.36
CA HIS A 84 -1.64 13.08 -6.40
C HIS A 84 -3.08 13.45 -5.98
N ALA A 85 -3.46 13.18 -4.74
CA ALA A 85 -4.78 13.53 -4.20
C ALA A 85 -5.02 15.05 -4.13
N ALA A 86 -3.99 15.84 -3.78
CA ALA A 86 -4.07 17.31 -3.78
C ALA A 86 -4.34 17.86 -5.18
N ARG A 87 -3.67 17.33 -6.22
CA ARG A 87 -3.84 17.76 -7.61
C ARG A 87 -5.27 17.53 -8.13
N LEU A 88 -5.85 16.37 -7.83
CA LEU A 88 -7.25 16.06 -8.18
C LEU A 88 -8.25 16.98 -7.47
N LEU A 89 -7.92 17.42 -6.26
CA LEU A 89 -8.71 18.40 -5.54
C LEU A 89 -8.70 19.73 -6.30
N ASP A 90 -7.52 20.26 -6.63
CA ASP A 90 -7.36 21.54 -7.34
C ASP A 90 -8.11 21.54 -8.68
N GLU A 91 -7.96 20.48 -9.49
CA GLU A 91 -8.68 20.33 -10.78
C GLU A 91 -10.21 20.34 -10.60
N ARG A 92 -10.72 19.72 -9.54
CA ARG A 92 -12.17 19.69 -9.23
C ARG A 92 -12.70 21.06 -8.77
N TRP A 93 -11.86 21.93 -8.22
CA TRP A 93 -12.25 23.28 -7.80
C TRP A 93 -12.13 24.31 -8.93
N GLU A 94 -11.21 24.11 -9.88
CA GLU A 94 -11.14 24.91 -11.11
C GLU A 94 -12.30 24.61 -12.08
N VAL A 95 -12.72 23.35 -12.22
CA VAL A 95 -13.86 22.97 -13.10
C VAL A 95 -15.22 23.46 -12.57
N ARG A 96 -15.29 23.86 -11.29
CA ARG A 96 -16.51 24.32 -10.62
C ARG A 96 -16.60 25.83 -10.40
N SER A 97 -15.57 26.59 -10.80
CA SER A 97 -15.54 28.06 -10.75
C SER A 97 -15.73 28.65 -12.14
#